data_AF-A0A8J3N2S0-F1
#
_entry.id   AF-A0A8J3N2S0-F1
#
_cell.length_a   1.000
_cell.length_b   1.000
_cell.length_c   1.000
_cell.angle_alpha   90.00
_cell.angle_beta   90.00
_cell.angle_gamma   90.00
#
_symmetry.space_group_name_H-M   'P 1'
#
loop_
_entity.id
_entity.type
_entity.pdbx_description
1 polymer ?
#
loop_
_entity_poly.entity_id
_entity_poly.type
_entity_poly.pdbx_seq_one_letter_code
_entity_poly.pdbx_strand_id
1 'polypeptide(L)'
;MILPLNVYMVIFWALAVFFGEWMILHYLHRRAISQFVVLTSTCRAFLQGDKKQRVIVQGSNEVQALARVINELMDLQQNVAPPQKNVAAEQDIDIDIARIHRQLRQLVNELYPALEGDLRVQAVLSEGLVGDVADFCNTLVEKMVQFTRWTLYASEQTLTNSRLLLERSVTLAKATEAEMITLSQVTRSTEQIVSSIQRMGSTLQLGLDAIRETAGCLQHVTVSQTEQRLQPAPLQSSGVEHPVRLLEDVVRLIPETVHVAEIMMNDLYTLVQQMHQSGTAILQTTEQTEFMVNLAEEWQNLVRGVQLPEEETASVESSRWIL
;
A
#
# COMPACT_ATOMS: atom_id res chain seq x y z
N MET A 1 -7.19 -15.96 -14.72
CA MET A 1 -6.76 -16.30 -13.35
C MET A 1 -7.66 -15.55 -12.39
N ILE A 2 -8.69 -16.21 -11.86
CA ILE A 2 -9.68 -15.60 -10.96
C ILE A 2 -9.07 -15.68 -9.57
N LEU A 3 -8.60 -14.55 -9.03
CA LEU A 3 -8.18 -14.49 -7.63
C LEU A 3 -9.34 -14.96 -6.73
N PRO A 4 -9.07 -15.80 -5.71
CA PRO A 4 -10.12 -16.34 -4.87
C PRO A 4 -10.87 -15.20 -4.18
N LEU A 5 -12.21 -15.30 -4.17
CA LEU A 5 -13.13 -14.30 -3.63
C LEU A 5 -12.72 -13.80 -2.23
N ASN A 6 -12.08 -14.67 -1.45
CA ASN A 6 -11.58 -14.39 -0.10
C ASN A 6 -10.51 -13.30 -0.07
N VAL A 7 -9.63 -13.21 -1.07
CA VAL A 7 -8.55 -12.20 -1.10
C VAL A 7 -9.14 -10.80 -1.34
N TYR A 8 -10.12 -10.68 -2.24
CA TYR A 8 -10.82 -9.42 -2.45
C TYR A 8 -11.57 -8.96 -1.20
N MET A 9 -12.15 -9.89 -0.44
CA MET A 9 -12.84 -9.56 0.80
C MET A 9 -11.88 -9.00 1.85
N VAL A 10 -10.69 -9.59 2.02
CA VAL A 10 -9.68 -9.12 2.98
C VAL A 10 -9.15 -7.74 2.61
N ILE A 11 -8.82 -7.51 1.34
CA ILE A 11 -8.34 -6.20 0.87
C ILE A 11 -9.42 -5.12 1.05
N PHE A 12 -10.68 -5.46 0.77
CA PHE A 12 -11.82 -4.56 0.97
C PHE A 12 -11.98 -4.16 2.45
N TRP A 13 -11.88 -5.12 3.37
CA TRP A 13 -11.95 -4.83 4.81
C TRP A 13 -10.78 -3.98 5.31
N ALA A 14 -9.55 -4.26 4.85
CA ALA A 14 -8.38 -3.47 5.21
C ALA A 14 -8.51 -2.01 4.72
N LEU A 15 -8.97 -1.81 3.49
CA LEU A 15 -9.25 -0.46 2.96
C LEU A 15 -10.37 0.23 3.75
N ALA A 16 -11.45 -0.48 4.09
CA ALA A 16 -12.54 0.10 4.86
C ALA A 16 -12.11 0.58 6.25
N VAL A 17 -11.25 -0.18 6.94
CA VAL A 17 -10.68 0.22 8.24
C VAL A 17 -9.77 1.43 8.07
N PHE A 18 -8.86 1.40 7.08
CA PHE A 18 -7.97 2.52 6.80
C PHE A 18 -8.72 3.81 6.47
N PHE A 19 -9.73 3.74 5.60
CA PHE A 19 -10.58 4.89 5.30
C PHE A 19 -11.41 5.33 6.50
N GLY A 20 -11.86 4.39 7.35
CA GLY A 20 -12.56 4.71 8.60
C GLY A 20 -11.67 5.52 9.55
N GLU A 21 -10.46 5.05 9.80
CA GLU A 21 -9.47 5.72 10.65
C GLU A 21 -9.05 7.07 10.06
N TRP A 22 -8.78 7.13 8.76
CA TRP A 22 -8.45 8.39 8.07
C TRP A 22 -9.63 9.37 8.12
N MET A 23 -10.85 8.90 7.91
CA MET A 23 -12.05 9.75 7.99
C MET A 23 -12.24 10.29 9.41
N ILE A 24 -12.02 9.49 10.45
CA ILE A 24 -12.11 9.92 11.85
C ILE A 24 -11.02 10.95 12.17
N LEU A 25 -9.76 10.69 11.80
CA LEU A 25 -8.66 11.62 12.01
C LEU A 25 -8.89 12.94 11.26
N HIS A 26 -9.30 12.86 10.00
CA HIS A 26 -9.55 14.04 9.17
C HIS A 26 -10.78 14.82 9.66
N TYR A 27 -11.80 14.15 10.18
CA TYR A 27 -12.97 14.80 10.77
C TYR A 27 -12.61 15.52 12.08
N LEU A 28 -11.81 14.90 12.95
CA LEU A 28 -11.30 15.53 14.17
C LEU A 28 -10.41 16.73 13.85
N HIS A 29 -9.52 16.59 12.86
CA HIS A 29 -8.62 17.65 12.39
C HIS A 29 -9.37 18.84 11.80
N ARG A 30 -10.33 18.60 10.89
CA ARG A 30 -11.18 19.67 10.33
C ARG A 30 -12.02 20.35 11.40
N ARG A 31 -12.54 19.60 12.37
CA ARG A 31 -13.37 20.15 13.44
C ARG A 31 -12.56 21.02 14.40
N ALA A 32 -11.34 20.61 14.74
CA ALA A 32 -10.42 21.44 15.52
C ALA A 32 -10.06 22.74 14.77
N ILE A 33 -9.57 22.62 13.53
CA ILE A 33 -9.10 23.78 12.75
C ILE A 33 -10.22 24.77 12.45
N SER A 34 -11.41 24.30 12.04
CA SER A 34 -12.54 25.20 11.74
C SER A 34 -12.98 26.00 12.96
N GLN A 35 -12.94 25.39 14.16
CA GLN A 35 -13.28 26.09 15.40
C GLN A 35 -12.22 27.13 15.78
N PHE A 36 -10.94 26.85 15.55
CA PHE A 36 -9.89 27.85 15.72
C PHE A 36 -10.02 29.00 14.74
N VAL A 37 -10.23 28.74 13.44
CA VAL A 37 -10.39 29.81 12.44
C VAL A 37 -11.57 30.73 12.76
N VAL A 38 -12.69 30.18 13.23
CA VAL A 38 -13.86 30.97 13.65
C VAL A 38 -13.55 31.79 14.91
N LEU A 39 -12.87 31.21 15.89
CA LEU A 39 -12.52 31.92 17.12
C LEU A 39 -11.52 33.05 16.86
N THR A 40 -10.46 32.77 16.11
CA THR A 40 -9.40 33.75 15.77
C THR A 40 -9.93 34.86 14.87
N SER A 41 -10.79 34.55 13.90
CA SER A 41 -11.43 35.58 13.06
C SER A 41 -12.37 36.48 13.86
N THR A 42 -13.12 35.93 14.82
CA THR A 42 -14.01 36.73 15.67
C THR A 42 -13.22 37.58 16.66
N CYS A 43 -12.16 37.05 17.29
CA CYS A 43 -11.25 37.86 18.10
C CYS A 43 -10.59 38.98 17.29
N ARG A 44 -10.19 38.71 16.04
CA ARG A 44 -9.60 39.73 15.15
C ARG A 44 -10.63 40.79 14.74
N ALA A 45 -11.85 40.41 14.39
CA ALA A 45 -12.92 41.34 14.04
C ALA A 45 -13.32 42.23 15.23
N PHE A 46 -13.37 41.66 16.43
CA PHE A 46 -13.59 42.39 17.67
C PHE A 46 -12.47 43.40 17.96
N LEU A 47 -11.20 42.99 17.80
CA LEU A 47 -10.04 43.89 17.94
C LEU A 47 -10.03 45.01 16.89
N GLN A 48 -10.63 44.78 15.72
CA GLN A 48 -10.81 45.79 14.66
C GLN A 48 -12.01 46.73 14.91
N GLY A 49 -12.74 46.55 16.01
CA GLY A 49 -13.81 47.44 16.46
C GLY A 49 -15.22 46.99 16.09
N ASP A 50 -15.40 45.81 15.49
CA ASP A 50 -16.72 45.23 15.26
C ASP A 50 -17.24 44.54 16.54
N LYS A 51 -17.89 45.34 17.39
CA LYS A 51 -18.41 44.90 18.69
C LYS A 51 -19.70 44.08 18.62
N LYS A 52 -20.27 43.84 17.44
CA LYS A 52 -21.57 43.16 17.29
C LYS A 52 -21.47 41.67 17.03
N GLN A 53 -20.28 41.17 16.75
CA GLN A 53 -20.08 39.80 16.29
C GLN A 53 -19.85 38.86 17.48
N ARG A 54 -20.85 38.02 17.82
CA ARG A 54 -20.74 37.03 18.90
C ARG A 54 -20.13 35.73 18.40
N VAL A 55 -19.33 35.08 19.26
CA VAL A 55 -18.79 33.75 19.01
C VAL A 55 -19.88 32.71 19.27
N ILE A 56 -20.55 32.24 18.22
CA ILE A 56 -21.49 31.10 18.32
C ILE A 56 -20.72 29.83 17.92
N VAL A 57 -20.07 29.19 18.89
CA VAL A 57 -19.38 27.91 18.64
C VAL A 57 -20.26 26.75 19.08
N GLN A 58 -20.74 25.96 18.11
CA GLN A 58 -21.32 24.64 18.34
C GLN A 58 -20.19 23.59 18.45
N GLY A 59 -19.76 23.27 19.66
CA GLY A 59 -18.60 22.40 19.92
C GLY A 59 -18.62 21.73 21.28
N SER A 60 -17.55 20.98 21.61
CA SER A 60 -17.38 20.27 22.89
C SER A 60 -17.45 21.22 24.09
N ASN A 61 -17.66 20.68 25.28
CA ASN A 61 -17.91 21.46 26.51
C ASN A 61 -16.80 22.50 26.78
N GLU A 62 -15.57 22.20 26.40
CA GLU A 62 -14.39 23.02 26.64
C GLU A 62 -14.32 24.22 25.67
N VAL A 63 -14.61 24.01 24.38
CA VAL A 63 -14.63 25.09 23.38
C VAL A 63 -15.85 25.99 23.60
N GLN A 64 -16.96 25.44 24.08
CA GLN A 64 -18.09 26.25 24.55
C GLN A 64 -17.74 27.09 25.78
N ALA A 65 -16.95 26.56 26.72
CA ALA A 65 -16.49 27.32 27.88
C ALA A 65 -15.63 28.52 27.44
N LEU A 66 -14.70 28.29 26.50
CA LEU A 66 -13.88 29.36 25.92
C LEU A 66 -14.72 30.39 25.14
N ALA A 67 -15.69 29.94 24.33
CA ALA A 67 -16.61 30.82 23.62
C ALA A 67 -17.50 31.62 24.57
N ARG A 68 -17.93 31.04 25.70
CA ARG A 68 -18.68 31.77 26.74
C ARG A 68 -17.82 32.82 27.42
N VAL A 69 -16.60 32.47 27.81
CA VAL A 69 -15.65 33.43 28.39
C VAL A 69 -15.38 34.60 27.44
N ILE A 70 -15.15 34.32 26.16
CA ILE A 70 -14.94 35.36 25.16
C ILE A 70 -16.20 36.22 24.98
N ASN A 71 -17.38 35.61 24.90
CA ASN A 71 -18.64 36.36 24.79
C ASN A 71 -18.96 37.19 26.05
N GLU A 72 -18.66 36.67 27.25
CA GLU A 72 -18.83 37.38 28.53
C GLU A 72 -17.87 38.58 28.62
N LEU A 73 -16.62 38.41 28.17
CA LEU A 73 -15.65 39.51 28.04
C LEU A 73 -16.10 40.56 27.02
N MET A 74 -16.71 40.14 25.91
CA MET A 74 -17.28 41.05 24.91
C MET A 74 -18.51 41.80 25.43
N ASP A 75 -19.40 41.13 26.17
CA ASP A 75 -20.60 41.73 26.78
C ASP A 75 -20.23 42.72 27.91
N LEU A 76 -19.19 42.42 28.70
CA LEU A 76 -18.64 43.36 29.69
C LEU A 76 -18.14 44.66 29.02
N GLN A 77 -17.54 44.57 27.84
CA GLN A 77 -17.03 45.74 27.11
C GLN A 77 -18.12 46.52 26.37
N GLN A 78 -19.24 45.89 26.01
CA GLN A 78 -20.35 46.54 25.31
C GLN A 78 -21.27 47.34 26.26
N ASN A 79 -21.30 46.98 27.54
CA ASN A 79 -22.08 47.69 28.57
C ASN A 79 -21.41 48.97 29.10
N VAL A 80 -20.24 49.36 28.58
CA VAL A 80 -19.53 50.59 28.96
C VAL A 80 -19.76 51.70 27.92
N ALA A 81 -20.90 52.40 28.01
CA ALA A 81 -21.06 53.84 27.71
C ALA A 81 -22.52 54.32 27.88
N PRO A 82 -22.82 55.51 28.48
CA PRO A 82 -22.13 56.32 29.49
C PRO A 82 -22.93 56.33 30.84
N PRO A 83 -22.51 57.07 31.89
CA PRO A 83 -22.73 56.69 33.29
C PRO A 83 -24.06 57.23 33.88
N GLN A 84 -24.72 56.42 34.70
CA GLN A 84 -25.54 56.93 35.80
C GLN A 84 -24.88 56.55 37.12
N LYS A 85 -24.11 57.52 37.64
CA LYS A 85 -23.73 57.76 39.05
C LYS A 85 -23.57 56.50 39.90
N ASN A 86 -22.32 56.14 40.23
CA ASN A 86 -21.85 55.95 41.62
C ASN A 86 -20.31 55.80 41.67
N VAL A 87 -19.62 56.90 41.99
CA VAL A 87 -18.16 57.12 41.84
C VAL A 87 -17.35 56.57 43.03
N ALA A 88 -17.41 55.27 43.29
CA ALA A 88 -16.45 54.66 44.24
C ALA A 88 -16.05 53.21 43.91
N ALA A 89 -16.82 52.48 43.10
CA ALA A 89 -16.52 51.10 42.69
C ALA A 89 -16.10 50.97 41.21
N GLU A 90 -16.13 52.06 40.45
CA GLU A 90 -15.99 52.07 38.98
C GLU A 90 -14.52 52.16 38.51
N GLN A 91 -13.59 52.55 39.39
CA GLN A 91 -12.16 52.63 39.04
C GLN A 91 -11.48 51.26 39.03
N ASP A 92 -11.87 50.31 39.90
CA ASP A 92 -11.29 48.96 39.91
C ASP A 92 -11.68 48.15 38.65
N ILE A 93 -12.92 48.30 38.18
CA ILE A 93 -13.44 47.56 37.03
C ILE A 93 -12.76 48.00 35.72
N ASP A 94 -12.50 49.30 35.54
CA ASP A 94 -11.86 49.83 34.33
C ASP A 94 -10.36 49.45 34.26
N ILE A 95 -9.71 49.32 35.43
CA ILE A 95 -8.33 48.83 35.55
C ILE A 95 -8.24 47.33 35.23
N ASP A 96 -9.17 46.51 35.71
CA ASP A 96 -9.20 45.08 35.44
C ASP A 96 -9.49 44.76 33.96
N ILE A 97 -10.37 45.52 33.30
CA ILE A 97 -10.65 45.35 31.86
C ILE A 97 -9.42 45.73 31.02
N ALA A 98 -8.75 46.84 31.35
CA ALA A 98 -7.53 47.24 30.67
C ALA A 98 -6.39 46.22 30.86
N ARG A 99 -6.32 45.59 32.05
CA ARG A 99 -5.38 44.51 32.36
C ARG A 99 -5.66 43.26 31.53
N ILE A 100 -6.91 42.81 31.46
CA ILE A 100 -7.32 41.65 30.66
C ILE A 100 -7.05 41.88 29.16
N HIS A 101 -7.35 43.07 28.63
CA HIS A 101 -7.07 43.39 27.22
C HIS A 101 -5.59 43.34 26.89
N ARG A 102 -4.73 43.81 27.82
CA ARG A 102 -3.28 43.74 27.68
C ARG A 102 -2.79 42.29 27.75
N GLN A 103 -3.30 41.48 28.68
CA GLN A 103 -2.97 40.07 28.83
C GLN A 103 -3.42 39.24 27.60
N LEU A 104 -4.60 39.50 27.05
CA LEU A 104 -5.10 38.82 25.85
C LEU A 104 -4.26 39.17 24.61
N ARG A 105 -3.90 40.45 24.45
CA ARG A 105 -3.01 40.87 23.36
C ARG A 105 -1.63 40.23 23.48
N GLN A 106 -1.12 40.13 24.70
CA GLN A 106 0.13 39.45 24.98
C GLN A 106 0.03 37.95 24.63
N LEU A 107 -1.02 37.26 25.08
CA LEU A 107 -1.26 35.85 24.75
C LEU A 107 -1.36 35.61 23.24
N VAL A 108 -2.06 36.47 22.50
CA VAL A 108 -2.15 36.36 21.03
C VAL A 108 -0.80 36.58 20.36
N ASN A 109 0.00 37.55 20.84
CA ASN A 109 1.33 37.79 20.31
C ASN A 109 2.30 36.64 20.64
N GLU A 110 2.16 36.02 21.81
CA GLU A 110 2.92 34.83 22.20
C GLU A 110 2.49 33.60 21.41
N LEU A 111 1.21 33.43 21.08
CA LEU A 111 0.74 32.29 20.31
C LEU A 111 0.95 32.45 18.79
N TYR A 112 1.20 33.66 18.31
CA TYR A 112 1.34 33.94 16.88
C TYR A 112 2.44 33.11 16.18
N PRO A 113 3.66 32.94 16.73
CA PRO A 113 4.67 32.10 16.10
C PRO A 113 4.29 30.62 16.07
N ALA A 114 3.55 30.13 17.06
CA ALA A 114 3.03 28.75 17.05
C ALA A 114 2.06 28.49 15.90
N LEU A 115 1.31 29.51 15.45
CA LEU A 115 0.46 29.44 14.26
C LEU A 115 1.26 29.46 12.96
N GLU A 116 2.43 30.09 12.95
CA GLU A 116 3.35 30.08 11.80
C GLU A 116 4.23 28.83 11.73
N GLY A 117 4.07 27.90 12.69
CA GLY A 117 4.79 26.62 12.73
C GLY A 117 5.99 26.61 13.68
N ASP A 118 6.19 27.65 14.49
CA ASP A 118 7.16 27.64 15.58
C ASP A 118 6.52 27.13 16.87
N LEU A 119 6.57 25.82 17.07
CA LEU A 119 5.97 25.15 18.23
C LEU A 119 6.86 25.20 19.48
N ARG A 120 7.93 26.01 19.47
CA ARG A 120 8.81 26.22 20.64
C ARG A 120 8.19 27.16 21.67
N VAL A 121 7.09 27.84 21.31
CA VAL A 121 6.54 28.90 22.14
C VAL A 121 5.69 28.37 23.29
N GLN A 122 5.84 29.00 24.45
CA GLN A 122 4.98 28.81 25.62
C GLN A 122 4.46 30.18 26.07
N ALA A 123 3.16 30.25 26.32
CA ALA A 123 2.55 31.42 26.92
C ALA A 123 2.82 31.43 28.43
N VAL A 124 3.36 32.53 28.94
CA VAL A 124 3.71 32.66 30.37
C VAL A 124 2.78 33.71 31.00
N LEU A 125 1.56 33.29 31.33
CA LEU A 125 0.60 34.13 32.06
C LEU A 125 0.13 33.39 33.33
N SER A 126 0.40 33.97 34.50
CA SER A 126 0.33 33.21 35.76
C SER A 126 -0.98 33.32 36.56
N GLU A 127 -1.90 34.25 36.30
CA GLU A 127 -3.09 34.39 37.17
C GLU A 127 -4.32 34.96 36.47
N GLY A 128 -5.50 34.41 36.83
CA GLY A 128 -6.84 34.84 36.39
C GLY A 128 -7.39 34.06 35.18
N LEU A 129 -8.57 34.45 34.72
CA LEU A 129 -9.29 33.82 33.60
C LEU A 129 -8.44 33.70 32.30
N VAL A 130 -7.49 34.62 32.10
CA VAL A 130 -6.57 34.60 30.94
C VAL A 130 -5.46 33.55 31.11
N GLY A 131 -5.11 33.21 32.36
CA GLY A 131 -4.20 32.10 32.68
C GLY A 131 -4.77 30.74 32.26
N ASP A 132 -6.06 30.49 32.52
CA ASP A 132 -6.74 29.26 32.08
C ASP A 132 -6.71 29.11 30.54
N VAL A 133 -6.86 30.23 29.81
CA VAL A 133 -6.74 30.24 28.34
C VAL A 133 -5.29 30.01 27.90
N ALA A 134 -4.31 30.59 28.59
CA ALA A 134 -2.90 30.36 28.32
C ALA A 134 -2.50 28.89 28.53
N ASP A 135 -2.97 28.26 29.61
CA ASP A 135 -2.76 26.83 29.90
C ASP A 135 -3.39 25.92 28.83
N PHE A 136 -4.59 26.27 28.36
CA PHE A 136 -5.21 25.56 27.24
C PHE A 136 -4.41 25.71 25.94
N CYS A 137 -3.96 26.91 25.61
CA CYS A 137 -3.11 27.16 24.45
C CYS A 137 -1.79 26.40 24.53
N ASN A 138 -1.13 26.40 25.70
CA ASN A 138 0.09 25.62 25.94
C ASN A 138 -0.16 24.11 25.78
N THR A 139 -1.27 23.60 26.32
CA THR A 139 -1.67 22.20 26.15
C THR A 139 -1.88 21.85 24.68
N LEU A 140 -2.47 22.75 23.90
CA LEU A 140 -2.68 22.55 22.47
C LEU A 140 -1.35 22.54 21.70
N VAL A 141 -0.46 23.49 21.97
CA VAL A 141 0.88 23.55 21.36
C VAL A 141 1.63 22.24 21.66
N GLU A 142 1.61 21.77 22.89
CA GLU A 142 2.19 20.49 23.28
C GLU A 142 1.59 19.31 22.49
N LYS A 143 0.26 19.27 22.31
CA LYS A 143 -0.38 18.23 21.49
C LYS A 143 -0.01 18.33 20.01
N MET A 144 0.18 19.53 19.48
CA MET A 144 0.67 19.73 18.12
C MET A 144 2.13 19.27 17.96
N VAL A 145 3.00 19.51 18.95
CA VAL A 145 4.37 18.99 18.99
C VAL A 145 4.36 17.45 18.96
N GLN A 146 3.58 16.83 19.84
CA GLN A 146 3.43 15.37 19.90
C GLN A 146 2.94 14.79 18.57
N PHE A 147 1.91 15.41 17.97
CA PHE A 147 1.35 14.98 16.69
C PHE A 147 2.37 15.12 15.54
N THR A 148 3.12 16.23 15.52
CA THR A 148 4.16 16.49 14.52
C THR A 148 5.29 15.46 14.62
N ARG A 149 5.75 15.15 15.84
CA ARG A 149 6.76 14.10 16.08
C ARG A 149 6.28 12.73 15.64
N TRP A 150 5.04 12.36 16.01
CA TRP A 150 4.46 11.08 15.60
C TRP A 150 4.33 10.99 14.07
N THR A 151 3.98 12.08 13.41
CA THR A 151 3.88 12.15 11.94
C THR A 151 5.25 12.02 11.27
N LEU A 152 6.29 12.68 11.79
CA LEU A 152 7.68 12.51 11.31
C LEU A 152 8.15 11.07 11.45
N TYR A 153 7.92 10.47 12.62
CA TYR A 153 8.27 9.07 12.88
C TYR A 153 7.54 8.10 11.94
N ALA A 154 6.23 8.29 11.76
CA ALA A 154 5.43 7.45 10.86
C ALA A 154 5.88 7.58 9.40
N SER A 155 6.24 8.80 8.95
CA SER A 155 6.78 9.04 7.61
C SER A 155 8.12 8.34 7.42
N GLU A 156 9.04 8.46 8.37
CA GLU A 156 10.36 7.81 8.32
C GLU A 156 10.24 6.28 8.30
N GLN A 157 9.34 5.72 9.12
CA GLN A 157 9.06 4.29 9.12
C GLN A 157 8.47 3.82 7.79
N THR A 158 7.56 4.60 7.20
CA THR A 158 6.95 4.32 5.89
C THR A 158 8.00 4.34 4.79
N LEU A 159 8.89 5.32 4.79
CA LEU A 159 9.97 5.46 3.83
C LEU A 159 10.98 4.31 3.92
N THR A 160 11.33 3.89 5.14
CA THR A 160 12.21 2.74 5.38
C THR A 160 11.58 1.44 4.89
N ASN A 161 10.32 1.18 5.25
CA ASN A 161 9.60 -0.01 4.81
C ASN A 161 9.42 -0.06 3.29
N SER A 162 9.09 1.08 2.66
CA SER A 162 8.94 1.18 1.22
C SER A 162 10.25 0.92 0.49
N ARG A 163 11.39 1.45 0.97
CA ARG A 163 12.71 1.15 0.39
C ARG A 163 13.07 -0.34 0.48
N LEU A 164 12.81 -0.97 1.62
CA LEU A 164 13.00 -2.42 1.79
C LEU A 164 12.12 -3.23 0.83
N LEU A 165 10.86 -2.83 0.65
CA LEU A 165 9.92 -3.50 -0.25
C LEU A 165 10.33 -3.33 -1.72
N LEU A 166 10.88 -2.17 -2.09
CA LEU A 166 11.45 -1.91 -3.40
C LEU A 166 12.65 -2.84 -3.67
N GLU A 167 13.57 -2.94 -2.72
CA GLU A 167 14.74 -3.83 -2.83
C GLU A 167 14.34 -5.30 -3.00
N ARG A 168 13.34 -5.75 -2.23
CA ARG A 168 12.78 -7.10 -2.36
C ARG A 168 12.10 -7.32 -3.71
N SER A 169 11.35 -6.33 -4.20
CA SER A 169 10.68 -6.39 -5.51
C SER A 169 11.69 -6.51 -6.65
N VAL A 170 12.78 -5.74 -6.61
CA VAL A 170 13.87 -5.84 -7.59
C VAL A 170 14.55 -7.21 -7.54
N THR A 171 14.80 -7.73 -6.34
CA THR A 171 15.40 -9.06 -6.16
C THR A 171 14.48 -10.16 -6.70
N LEU A 172 13.18 -10.08 -6.41
CA LEU A 172 12.19 -11.03 -6.91
C LEU A 172 12.06 -10.95 -8.43
N ALA A 173 12.06 -9.75 -9.01
CA ALA A 173 12.03 -9.56 -10.46
C ALA A 173 13.23 -10.25 -11.15
N LYS A 174 14.45 -10.07 -10.62
CA LYS A 174 15.65 -10.75 -11.14
C LYS A 174 15.56 -12.27 -11.04
N ALA A 175 15.03 -12.79 -9.93
CA ALA A 175 14.83 -14.23 -9.77
C ALA A 175 13.82 -14.76 -10.81
N THR A 176 12.68 -14.08 -11.00
CA THR A 176 11.68 -14.48 -11.99
C THR A 176 12.21 -14.42 -13.43
N GLU A 177 13.08 -13.46 -13.75
CA GLU A 177 13.73 -13.37 -15.06
C GLU A 177 14.66 -14.57 -15.30
N ALA A 178 15.49 -14.93 -14.32
CA ALA A 178 16.38 -16.08 -14.40
C ALA A 178 15.60 -17.41 -14.55
N GLU A 179 14.50 -17.56 -13.80
CA GLU A 179 13.59 -18.70 -13.93
C GLU A 179 12.92 -18.73 -15.32
N MET A 180 12.52 -17.58 -15.87
CA MET A 180 11.90 -17.49 -17.19
C MET A 180 12.87 -17.90 -18.31
N ILE A 181 14.14 -17.50 -18.22
CA ILE A 181 15.19 -17.95 -19.15
C ILE A 181 15.31 -19.48 -19.11
N THR A 182 15.43 -20.05 -17.89
CA THR A 182 15.55 -21.49 -17.70
C THR A 182 14.33 -22.23 -18.24
N LEU A 183 13.13 -21.72 -17.96
CA LEU A 183 11.88 -22.30 -18.42
C LEU A 183 11.76 -22.28 -19.95
N SER A 184 12.17 -21.18 -20.59
CA SER A 184 12.17 -21.07 -22.05
C SER A 184 13.08 -22.12 -22.71
N GLN A 185 14.23 -22.43 -22.08
CA GLN A 185 15.14 -23.46 -22.55
C GLN A 185 14.52 -24.86 -22.40
N VAL A 186 13.84 -25.13 -21.29
CA VAL A 186 13.09 -26.38 -21.07
C VAL A 186 11.98 -26.54 -22.10
N THR A 187 11.16 -25.51 -22.34
CA THR A 187 10.10 -25.54 -23.35
C THR A 187 10.65 -25.85 -24.74
N ARG A 188 11.75 -25.19 -25.14
CA ARG A 188 12.40 -25.46 -26.43
C ARG A 188 12.94 -26.90 -26.51
N SER A 189 13.48 -27.44 -25.43
CA SER A 189 13.93 -28.84 -25.38
C SER A 189 12.74 -29.81 -25.50
N THR A 190 11.62 -29.54 -24.83
CA THR A 190 10.42 -30.36 -24.91
C THR A 190 9.83 -30.33 -26.31
N GLU A 191 9.78 -29.17 -26.96
CA GLU A 191 9.37 -29.02 -28.37
C GLU A 191 10.24 -29.86 -29.31
N GLN A 192 11.55 -29.86 -29.10
CA GLN A 192 12.48 -30.70 -29.86
C GLN A 192 12.19 -32.19 -29.66
N ILE A 193 11.93 -32.62 -28.41
CA ILE A 193 11.57 -34.01 -28.09
C ILE A 193 10.27 -34.41 -28.79
N VAL A 194 9.21 -33.59 -28.69
CA VAL A 194 7.93 -33.84 -29.37
C VAL A 194 8.14 -34.00 -30.88
N SER A 195 8.86 -33.07 -31.50
CA SER A 195 9.13 -33.13 -32.95
C SER A 195 9.95 -34.36 -33.34
N SER A 196 10.90 -34.79 -32.50
CA SER A 196 11.71 -35.99 -32.71
C SER A 196 10.87 -37.26 -32.60
N ILE A 197 9.99 -37.34 -31.60
CA ILE A 197 9.07 -38.47 -31.42
C ILE A 197 8.09 -38.56 -32.60
N GLN A 198 7.54 -37.43 -33.06
CA GLN A 198 6.65 -37.41 -34.23
C GLN A 198 7.35 -37.89 -35.50
N ARG A 199 8.58 -37.43 -35.76
CA ARG A 199 9.39 -37.91 -36.89
C ARG A 199 9.70 -39.40 -36.77
N MET A 200 10.06 -39.86 -35.58
CA MET A 200 10.32 -41.28 -35.32
C MET A 200 9.07 -42.13 -35.56
N GLY A 201 7.89 -41.67 -35.09
CA GLY A 201 6.61 -42.31 -35.36
C GLY A 201 6.32 -42.44 -36.86
N SER A 202 6.46 -41.35 -37.62
CA SER A 202 6.25 -41.39 -39.07
C SER A 202 7.23 -42.31 -39.80
N THR A 203 8.49 -42.34 -39.36
CA THR A 203 9.53 -43.20 -39.96
C THR A 203 9.27 -44.68 -39.67
N LEU A 204 8.85 -45.00 -38.43
CA LEU A 204 8.51 -46.36 -38.04
C LEU A 204 7.24 -46.86 -38.72
N GLN A 205 6.25 -46.00 -38.94
CA GLN A 205 5.05 -46.33 -39.73
C GLN A 205 5.42 -46.69 -41.17
N LEU A 206 6.23 -45.84 -41.83
CA LEU A 206 6.73 -46.13 -43.18
C LEU A 206 7.57 -47.43 -43.23
N GLY A 207 8.40 -47.67 -42.21
CA GLY A 207 9.17 -48.90 -42.08
C GLY A 207 8.29 -50.15 -41.92
N LEU A 208 7.24 -50.08 -41.10
CA LEU A 208 6.25 -51.15 -40.95
C LEU A 208 5.53 -51.44 -42.26
N ASP A 209 5.12 -50.40 -43.00
CA ASP A 209 4.44 -50.57 -44.27
C ASP A 209 5.34 -51.24 -45.31
N ALA A 210 6.61 -50.83 -45.40
CA ALA A 210 7.60 -51.47 -46.29
C ALA A 210 7.89 -52.94 -45.90
N ILE A 211 7.97 -53.25 -44.60
CA ILE A 211 8.16 -54.63 -44.13
C ILE A 211 6.91 -55.48 -44.44
N ARG A 212 5.71 -54.93 -44.25
CA ARG A 212 4.46 -55.62 -44.61
C ARG A 212 4.36 -55.88 -46.10
N GLU A 213 4.72 -54.91 -46.93
CA GLU A 213 4.71 -55.04 -48.39
C GLU A 213 5.72 -56.09 -48.87
N THR A 214 6.94 -56.08 -48.32
CA THR A 214 7.97 -57.08 -48.65
C THR A 214 7.60 -58.49 -48.18
N ALA A 215 7.02 -58.63 -46.98
CA ALA A 215 6.49 -59.90 -46.50
C ALA A 215 5.35 -60.42 -47.40
N GLY A 216 4.44 -59.54 -47.83
CA GLY A 216 3.37 -59.88 -48.78
C GLY A 216 3.90 -60.35 -50.14
N CYS A 217 4.90 -59.65 -50.69
CA CYS A 217 5.59 -60.05 -51.92
C CYS A 217 6.26 -61.42 -51.79
N LEU A 218 7.01 -61.66 -50.70
CA LEU A 218 7.68 -62.94 -50.46
C LEU A 218 6.67 -64.09 -50.36
N GLN A 219 5.56 -63.88 -49.66
CA GLN A 219 4.51 -64.89 -49.51
C GLN A 219 3.86 -65.23 -50.86
N HIS A 220 3.58 -64.22 -51.70
CA HIS A 220 3.04 -64.42 -53.04
C HIS A 220 4.03 -65.16 -53.95
N VAL A 221 5.32 -64.84 -53.90
CA VAL A 221 6.38 -65.52 -54.68
C VAL A 221 6.53 -66.98 -54.25
N THR A 222 6.47 -67.30 -52.96
CA THR A 222 6.46 -68.71 -52.51
C THR A 222 5.26 -69.47 -53.02
N VAL A 223 4.05 -68.90 -52.98
CA VAL A 223 2.85 -69.59 -53.49
C VAL A 223 2.94 -69.83 -55.00
N SER A 224 3.46 -68.88 -55.77
CA SER A 224 3.64 -69.02 -57.22
C SER A 224 4.77 -69.99 -57.63
N GLN A 225 5.82 -70.17 -56.82
CA GLN A 225 6.92 -71.12 -57.10
C GLN A 225 6.65 -72.55 -56.61
N THR A 226 5.75 -72.73 -55.63
CA THR A 226 5.47 -74.06 -55.04
C THR A 226 4.56 -74.94 -55.91
N GLU A 227 3.91 -74.38 -56.94
CA GLU A 227 3.15 -75.19 -57.92
C GLU A 227 4.04 -75.99 -58.89
N GLN A 228 5.37 -75.81 -58.90
CA GLN A 228 6.24 -76.45 -59.91
C GLN A 228 7.38 -77.36 -59.40
N ARG A 229 7.64 -77.50 -58.09
CA ARG A 229 8.61 -78.49 -57.58
C ARG A 229 8.23 -79.09 -56.22
N LEU A 230 8.31 -80.42 -56.15
CA LEU A 230 8.04 -81.28 -54.98
C LEU A 230 8.81 -80.88 -53.69
N GLN A 231 8.10 -81.09 -52.57
CA GLN A 231 8.51 -81.11 -51.15
C GLN A 231 8.87 -79.77 -50.48
N PRO A 232 8.02 -79.29 -49.54
CA PRO A 232 8.29 -78.08 -48.77
C PRO A 232 9.09 -78.41 -47.51
N ALA A 233 10.30 -77.87 -47.39
CA ALA A 233 10.87 -77.62 -46.07
C ALA A 233 10.12 -76.43 -45.45
N PRO A 234 9.72 -76.47 -44.15
CA PRO A 234 9.08 -75.33 -43.50
C PRO A 234 10.12 -74.21 -43.33
N LEU A 235 10.23 -73.34 -44.33
CA LEU A 235 10.92 -72.06 -44.17
C LEU A 235 10.14 -71.26 -43.13
N GLN A 236 10.75 -71.18 -41.96
CA GLN A 236 10.24 -70.53 -40.76
C GLN A 236 9.91 -69.06 -41.05
N SER A 237 8.62 -68.77 -41.28
CA SER A 237 8.06 -67.41 -41.29
C SER A 237 8.19 -66.71 -39.93
N SER A 238 8.54 -67.44 -38.86
CA SER A 238 8.68 -66.93 -37.50
C SER A 238 9.77 -65.88 -37.33
N GLY A 239 10.77 -65.84 -38.21
CA GLY A 239 11.88 -64.87 -38.12
C GLY A 239 11.47 -63.43 -38.39
N VAL A 240 10.40 -63.20 -39.17
CA VAL A 240 9.93 -61.85 -39.55
C VAL A 240 8.79 -61.38 -38.63
N GLU A 241 8.01 -62.29 -38.04
CA GLU A 241 6.87 -61.93 -37.18
C GLU A 241 7.29 -61.28 -35.85
N HIS A 242 8.42 -61.72 -35.27
CA HIS A 242 8.90 -61.17 -34.00
C HIS A 242 9.35 -59.69 -34.11
N PRO A 243 10.20 -59.27 -35.07
CA PRO A 243 10.58 -57.86 -35.21
C PRO A 243 9.39 -56.97 -35.61
N VAL A 244 8.42 -57.49 -36.39
CA VAL A 244 7.18 -56.75 -36.71
C VAL A 244 6.36 -56.48 -35.45
N ARG A 245 6.19 -57.46 -34.56
CA ARG A 245 5.47 -57.26 -33.28
C ARG A 245 6.16 -56.27 -32.36
N LEU A 246 7.48 -56.34 -32.24
CA LEU A 246 8.24 -55.37 -31.44
C LEU A 246 8.10 -53.94 -31.99
N LEU A 247 8.12 -53.76 -33.32
CA LEU A 247 7.88 -52.46 -33.93
C LEU A 247 6.45 -51.98 -33.69
N GLU A 248 5.47 -52.88 -33.76
CA GLU A 248 4.07 -52.56 -33.53
C GLU A 248 3.81 -52.14 -32.08
N ASP A 249 4.47 -52.79 -31.10
CA ASP A 249 4.46 -52.40 -29.70
C ASP A 249 5.11 -51.02 -29.48
N VAL A 250 6.26 -50.75 -30.11
CA VAL A 250 6.93 -49.44 -30.04
C VAL A 250 6.08 -48.35 -30.68
N VAL A 251 5.49 -48.60 -31.85
CA VAL A 251 4.59 -47.65 -32.53
C VAL A 251 3.34 -47.38 -31.69
N ARG A 252 2.86 -48.37 -30.94
CA ARG A 252 1.73 -48.21 -30.02
C ARG A 252 2.08 -47.38 -28.78
N LEU A 253 3.33 -47.39 -28.33
CA LEU A 253 3.82 -46.59 -27.20
C LEU A 253 4.07 -45.12 -27.56
N ILE A 254 4.34 -44.82 -28.84
CA ILE A 254 4.62 -43.46 -29.31
C ILE A 254 3.47 -42.47 -29.01
N PRO A 255 2.19 -42.76 -29.30
CA PRO A 255 1.08 -41.89 -28.94
C PRO A 255 1.02 -41.53 -27.45
N GLU A 256 1.31 -42.48 -26.56
CA GLU A 256 1.33 -42.24 -25.12
C GLU A 256 2.45 -41.26 -24.74
N THR A 257 3.65 -41.43 -25.29
CA THR A 257 4.78 -40.51 -25.06
C THR A 257 4.54 -39.12 -25.63
N VAL A 258 3.90 -39.02 -26.81
CA VAL A 258 3.50 -37.73 -27.41
C VAL A 258 2.48 -37.03 -26.52
N HIS A 259 1.48 -37.77 -26.03
CA HIS A 259 0.44 -37.20 -25.16
C HIS A 259 1.01 -36.67 -23.85
N VAL A 260 1.92 -37.39 -23.21
CA VAL A 260 2.61 -36.91 -21.98
C VAL A 260 3.41 -35.65 -22.28
N ALA A 261 4.12 -35.61 -23.40
CA ALA A 261 4.91 -34.43 -23.80
C ALA A 261 4.01 -33.23 -24.15
N GLU A 262 2.85 -33.44 -24.76
CA GLU A 262 1.83 -32.41 -25.02
C GLU A 262 1.25 -31.83 -23.72
N ILE A 263 0.94 -32.67 -22.74
CA ILE A 263 0.49 -32.23 -21.40
C ILE A 263 1.59 -31.39 -20.74
N MET A 264 2.83 -31.88 -20.71
CA MET A 264 3.96 -31.13 -20.15
C MET A 264 4.15 -29.78 -20.84
N MET A 265 4.00 -29.74 -22.16
CA MET A 265 4.12 -28.50 -22.94
C MET A 265 3.00 -27.52 -22.59
N ASN A 266 1.76 -27.98 -22.45
CA ASN A 266 0.64 -27.16 -21.99
C ASN A 266 0.87 -26.62 -20.57
N ASP A 267 1.34 -27.44 -19.64
CA ASP A 267 1.68 -27.03 -18.28
C ASP A 267 2.78 -25.96 -18.28
N LEU A 268 3.84 -26.15 -19.08
CA LEU A 268 4.90 -25.16 -19.26
C LEU A 268 4.36 -23.82 -19.77
N TYR A 269 3.44 -23.83 -20.75
CA TYR A 269 2.80 -22.61 -21.23
C TYR A 269 1.98 -21.91 -20.14
N THR A 270 1.21 -22.66 -19.34
CA THR A 270 0.45 -22.08 -18.22
C THR A 270 1.37 -21.47 -17.17
N LEU A 271 2.50 -22.11 -16.87
CA LEU A 271 3.51 -21.60 -15.94
C LEU A 271 4.16 -20.32 -16.46
N VAL A 272 4.54 -20.28 -17.75
CA VAL A 272 5.07 -19.06 -18.39
C VAL A 272 4.06 -17.92 -18.29
N GLN A 273 2.78 -18.18 -18.55
CA GLN A 273 1.73 -17.18 -18.45
C GLN A 273 1.56 -16.68 -17.01
N GLN A 274 1.62 -17.57 -16.03
CA GLN A 274 1.55 -17.21 -14.61
C GLN A 274 2.75 -16.37 -14.18
N MET A 275 3.97 -16.71 -14.63
CA MET A 275 5.17 -15.91 -14.35
C MET A 275 5.09 -14.53 -14.99
N HIS A 276 4.55 -14.42 -16.22
CA HIS A 276 4.33 -13.12 -16.84
C HIS A 276 3.35 -12.25 -16.01
N GLN A 277 2.24 -12.84 -15.55
CA GLN A 277 1.29 -12.15 -14.66
C GLN A 277 1.96 -11.73 -13.34
N SER A 278 2.76 -12.61 -12.74
CA SER A 278 3.54 -12.30 -11.53
C SER A 278 4.51 -11.14 -11.77
N GLY A 279 5.23 -11.13 -12.89
CA GLY A 279 6.14 -10.06 -13.27
C GLY A 279 5.43 -8.71 -13.39
N THR A 280 4.26 -8.67 -14.06
CA THR A 280 3.47 -7.44 -14.15
C THR A 280 3.00 -6.92 -12.78
N ALA A 281 2.61 -7.83 -11.87
CA ALA A 281 2.21 -7.46 -10.52
C ALA A 281 3.39 -6.90 -9.70
N ILE A 282 4.60 -7.46 -9.85
CA ILE A 282 5.81 -6.94 -9.20
C ILE A 282 6.13 -5.53 -9.70
N LEU A 283 6.02 -5.28 -11.01
CA LEU A 283 6.24 -3.94 -11.59
C LEU A 283 5.22 -2.93 -11.06
N GLN A 284 3.94 -3.29 -11.03
CA GLN A 284 2.89 -2.43 -10.48
C GLN A 284 3.10 -2.14 -8.99
N THR A 285 3.54 -3.13 -8.22
CA THR A 285 3.88 -2.96 -6.80
C THR A 285 5.07 -2.02 -6.63
N THR A 286 6.07 -2.13 -7.51
CA THR A 286 7.25 -1.25 -7.53
C THR A 286 6.84 0.20 -7.78
N GLU A 287 5.97 0.44 -8.78
CA GLU A 287 5.45 1.77 -9.10
C GLU A 287 4.64 2.38 -7.94
N GLN A 288 3.76 1.61 -7.32
CA GLN A 288 3.01 2.05 -6.14
C GLN A 288 3.92 2.38 -4.95
N THR A 289 4.98 1.60 -4.77
CA THR A 289 5.95 1.81 -3.68
C THR A 289 6.75 3.09 -3.91
N GLU A 290 7.16 3.36 -5.16
CA GLU A 290 7.82 4.60 -5.53
C GLU A 290 6.94 5.83 -5.27
N PHE A 291 5.65 5.76 -5.62
CA PHE A 291 4.69 6.80 -5.27
C PHE A 291 4.60 7.03 -3.76
N MET A 292 4.56 5.96 -2.95
CA MET A 292 4.53 6.06 -1.49
C MET A 292 5.80 6.68 -0.90
N VAL A 293 6.97 6.39 -1.48
CA VAL A 293 8.24 7.02 -1.08
C VAL A 293 8.20 8.51 -1.37
N ASN A 294 7.81 8.91 -2.59
CA ASN A 294 7.74 10.31 -2.99
C ASN A 294 6.75 11.09 -2.10
N LEU A 295 5.60 10.50 -1.81
CA LEU A 295 4.61 11.10 -0.91
C LEU A 295 5.17 11.25 0.51
N ALA A 296 5.82 10.21 1.05
CA ALA A 296 6.42 10.28 2.38
C ALA A 296 7.52 11.36 2.47
N GLU A 297 8.35 11.50 1.43
CA GLU A 297 9.37 12.54 1.33
C GLU A 297 8.77 13.95 1.24
N GLU A 298 7.71 14.15 0.45
CA GLU A 298 6.98 15.42 0.36
C GLU A 298 6.38 15.79 1.72
N TRP A 299 5.72 14.84 2.39
CA TRP A 299 5.18 15.02 3.74
C TRP A 299 6.28 15.33 4.75
N GLN A 300 7.42 14.63 4.70
CA GLN A 300 8.55 14.89 5.59
C GLN A 300 9.11 16.31 5.37
N ASN A 301 9.20 16.78 4.13
CA ASN A 301 9.65 18.12 3.79
C ASN A 301 8.68 19.20 4.28
N LEU A 302 7.37 18.97 4.12
CA LEU A 302 6.34 19.87 4.66
C LEU A 302 6.42 19.97 6.18
N VAL A 303 6.59 18.84 6.86
CA VAL A 303 6.62 18.80 8.33
C VAL A 303 7.95 19.31 8.90
N ARG A 304 9.07 19.12 8.21
CA ARG A 304 10.37 19.71 8.61
C ARG A 304 10.37 21.24 8.63
N GLY A 305 9.45 21.89 7.92
CA GLY A 305 9.25 23.33 8.01
C GLY A 305 8.75 23.80 9.38
N VAL A 306 8.19 22.89 10.19
CA VAL A 306 7.70 23.17 11.55
C VAL A 306 8.88 23.14 12.52
N GLN A 307 9.15 24.26 13.20
CA GLN A 307 10.22 24.32 14.20
C GLN A 307 9.73 23.67 15.49
N LEU A 308 10.30 22.51 15.81
CA LEU A 308 10.00 21.77 17.03
C LEU A 308 10.92 22.24 18.17
N PRO A 309 10.44 22.24 19.43
CA PRO A 309 11.31 22.42 20.58
C PRO A 309 12.39 21.35 20.55
N GLU A 310 13.64 21.82 20.62
CA GLU A 310 14.79 20.96 20.85
C GLU A 310 14.49 20.12 22.08
N GLU A 311 14.49 18.80 21.90
CA GLU A 311 14.45 17.89 23.03
C GLU A 311 15.65 18.24 23.91
N GLU A 312 15.37 18.91 25.02
CA GLU A 312 16.24 18.90 26.17
C GLU A 312 16.48 17.40 26.43
N THR A 313 17.73 16.98 26.23
CA THR A 313 18.17 15.58 26.25
C THR A 313 18.16 15.05 27.70
N ALA A 314 17.01 15.19 28.37
CA ALA A 314 16.72 14.60 29.65
C ALA A 314 16.45 13.11 29.46
N SER A 315 17.54 12.35 29.46
CA SER A 315 17.61 10.92 29.77
C SER A 315 16.73 9.98 28.93
N VAL A 316 17.39 9.38 27.94
CA VAL A 316 17.01 8.19 27.14
C VAL A 316 16.73 6.92 28.00
N GLU A 317 16.54 7.01 29.32
CA GLU A 317 16.38 5.84 30.20
C GLU A 317 14.94 5.40 30.49
N SER A 318 13.91 6.22 30.21
CA SER A 318 12.53 5.86 30.58
C SER A 318 11.79 5.01 29.54
N SER A 319 12.23 5.00 28.27
CA SER A 319 11.53 4.30 27.18
C SER A 319 11.79 2.79 27.11
N ARG A 320 12.43 2.20 28.13
CA ARG A 320 12.62 0.74 28.24
C ARG A 320 11.40 0.00 28.82
N TRP A 321 10.36 0.72 29.23
CA TRP A 321 9.12 0.16 29.76
C TRP A 321 7.93 0.58 28.90
N ILE A 322 7.75 -0.06 27.74
CA ILE A 322 6.46 -0.43 27.13
C ILE A 322 6.86 -1.40 25.98
N LEU A 323 7.02 -2.66 26.36
CA LEU A 323 6.91 -3.85 25.52
C LEU A 323 5.85 -4.72 26.19
#